data_AF-A0A4Y8CBL1-F1
#
_entry.id   AF-A0A4Y8CBL1-F1
#
_cell.length_a   1.000
_cell.length_b   1.000
_cell.length_c   1.000
_cell.angle_alpha   90.00
_cell.angle_beta   90.00
_cell.angle_gamma   90.00
#
_symmetry.space_group_name_H-M   'P 1'
#
loop_
_entity.id
_entity.type
_entity.pdbx_description
1 polymer ?
#
loop_
_entity_poly.entity_id
_entity_poly.type
_entity_poly.pdbx_seq_one_letter_code
_entity_poly.pdbx_strand_id
1 'polypeptide(L)'
;SSIVKDLGTSLFITSLLADKLPEFILPATIFAFASAISFAIGTSYGTMGILMPLAVPLAHEIAKINGMDANAMHHYMVINISCVLTGAIFGNHCSPISDNVILSSMSAKCDHMEHVRTQIPYALFICGISLIAGYIPVSLGLSVWFVLPLNFILIALLLRLIGKKVP
;
A
#
# COMPACT_ATOMS: atom_id res chain seq x y z
N SER A 1 3.55 -3.50 20.10
CA SER A 1 4.93 -3.02 20.34
C SER A 1 4.91 -2.11 21.56
N SER A 2 5.34 -2.58 22.74
CA SER A 2 5.45 -1.74 23.95
C SER A 2 6.46 -0.62 23.74
N ILE A 3 7.61 -0.96 23.14
CA ILE A 3 8.74 -0.05 22.95
C ILE A 3 8.39 1.18 22.10
N VAL A 4 7.60 1.02 21.02
CA VAL A 4 7.15 2.16 20.18
C VAL A 4 6.22 3.10 20.94
N LYS A 5 5.39 2.54 21.85
CA LYS A 5 4.53 3.31 22.73
C LYS A 5 5.35 4.01 23.81
N ASP A 6 6.32 3.32 24.39
CA ASP A 6 7.20 3.81 25.46
C ASP A 6 8.14 4.92 24.96
N LEU A 7 8.62 4.83 23.72
CA LEU A 7 9.41 5.88 23.04
C LEU A 7 8.57 7.07 22.56
N GLY A 8 7.24 6.99 22.61
CA GLY A 8 6.36 8.04 22.10
C GLY A 8 6.54 8.32 20.60
N THR A 9 7.04 7.36 19.82
CA THR A 9 7.40 7.58 18.41
C THR A 9 6.19 7.99 17.56
N SER A 10 5.02 7.43 17.83
CA SER A 10 3.79 7.83 17.15
C SER A 10 3.44 9.30 17.42
N LEU A 11 3.53 9.76 18.67
CA LEU A 11 3.30 11.16 19.08
C LEU A 11 4.32 12.12 18.46
N PHE A 12 5.58 11.70 18.38
CA PHE A 12 6.61 12.49 17.72
C PHE A 12 6.35 12.64 16.22
N ILE A 13 6.00 11.55 15.53
CA ILE A 13 5.69 11.58 14.10
C ILE A 13 4.41 12.39 13.83
N THR A 14 3.37 12.23 14.65
CA THR A 14 2.14 13.03 14.49
C THR A 14 2.40 14.52 14.70
N SER A 15 3.10 14.90 15.76
CA SER A 15 3.43 16.32 16.00
C SER A 15 4.31 16.95 14.90
N LEU A 16 5.14 16.16 14.21
CA LEU A 16 6.00 16.66 13.14
C LEU A 16 5.26 16.82 11.80
N LEU A 17 4.35 15.91 11.49
CA LEU A 17 3.80 15.73 10.14
C LEU A 17 2.32 16.09 10.01
N ALA A 18 1.53 16.09 11.09
CA ALA A 18 0.09 16.22 10.99
C ALA A 18 -0.37 17.54 10.35
N ASP A 19 0.32 18.65 10.64
CA ASP A 19 0.01 19.97 10.05
C ASP A 19 0.67 20.20 8.68
N LYS A 20 1.56 19.31 8.24
CA LYS A 20 2.38 19.49 7.03
C LYS A 20 1.96 18.61 5.87
N LEU A 21 1.24 17.52 6.14
CA LEU A 21 0.81 16.57 5.11
C LEU A 21 -0.64 16.86 4.70
N PRO A 22 -0.89 17.14 3.40
CA PRO A 22 -2.24 17.17 2.88
C PRO A 22 -2.96 15.85 3.12
N GLU A 23 -4.22 15.91 3.55
CA GLU A 23 -5.03 14.73 3.86
C GLU A 23 -5.08 13.73 2.69
N PHE A 24 -5.12 14.22 1.45
CA PHE A 24 -5.27 13.41 0.25
C PHE A 24 -4.00 12.61 -0.11
N ILE A 25 -2.82 13.04 0.38
CA ILE A 25 -1.54 12.41 0.01
C ILE A 25 -1.08 11.37 1.02
N LEU A 26 -1.60 11.41 2.26
CA LEU A 26 -1.22 10.48 3.31
C LEU A 26 -1.44 9.02 2.89
N PRO A 27 -2.61 8.61 2.34
CA PRO A 27 -2.82 7.21 1.97
C PRO A 27 -1.82 6.70 0.93
N ALA A 28 -1.58 7.49 -0.12
CA ALA A 28 -0.62 7.17 -1.17
C ALA A 28 0.81 7.04 -0.62
N THR A 29 1.18 7.93 0.31
CA THR A 29 2.49 7.92 0.98
C THR A 29 2.66 6.66 1.82
N ILE A 30 1.65 6.32 2.63
CA ILE A 30 1.64 5.09 3.44
C ILE A 30 1.77 3.85 2.56
N PHE A 31 1.00 3.78 1.46
CA PHE A 31 1.07 2.65 0.53
C PHE A 31 2.48 2.51 -0.06
N ALA A 32 3.08 3.61 -0.53
CA ALA A 32 4.43 3.59 -1.11
C ALA A 32 5.49 3.14 -0.10
N PHE A 33 5.45 3.66 1.14
CA PHE A 33 6.37 3.23 2.20
C PHE A 33 6.14 1.77 2.60
N ALA A 34 4.88 1.32 2.70
CA ALA A 34 4.55 -0.07 2.99
C ALA A 34 5.07 -1.01 1.90
N SER A 35 4.91 -0.65 0.63
CA SER A 35 5.47 -1.41 -0.49
C SER A 35 6.99 -1.48 -0.45
N ALA A 36 7.67 -0.36 -0.19
CA ALA A 36 9.13 -0.32 -0.12
C ALA A 36 9.68 -1.15 1.06
N ILE A 37 9.10 -0.99 2.25
CA ILE A 37 9.48 -1.74 3.46
C ILE A 37 9.20 -3.23 3.27
N SER A 38 8.04 -3.59 2.75
CA SER A 38 7.69 -4.99 2.49
C SER A 38 8.61 -5.62 1.46
N PHE A 39 8.98 -4.90 0.41
CA PHE A 39 9.96 -5.38 -0.56
C PHE A 39 11.34 -5.61 0.09
N ALA A 40 11.77 -4.71 0.98
CA ALA A 40 13.08 -4.77 1.63
C ALA A 40 13.20 -5.84 2.73
N ILE A 41 12.11 -6.15 3.45
CA ILE A 41 12.11 -7.12 4.57
C ILE A 41 11.53 -8.47 4.14
N GLY A 42 10.74 -8.54 3.06
CA GLY A 42 10.19 -9.78 2.51
C GLY A 42 8.97 -10.36 3.26
N THR A 43 8.41 -9.62 4.22
CA THR A 43 7.30 -10.09 5.07
C THR A 43 6.18 -9.05 5.22
N SER A 44 4.96 -9.47 4.87
CA SER A 44 3.75 -8.66 5.06
C SER A 44 3.42 -8.41 6.53
N TYR A 45 3.38 -9.44 7.38
CA TYR A 45 3.01 -9.28 8.79
C TYR A 45 4.03 -8.42 9.55
N GLY A 46 5.32 -8.54 9.23
CA GLY A 46 6.36 -7.68 9.78
C GLY A 46 6.12 -6.21 9.39
N THR A 47 5.85 -5.96 8.11
CA THR A 47 5.55 -4.61 7.61
C THR A 47 4.29 -4.02 8.25
N MET A 48 3.21 -4.79 8.35
CA MET A 48 1.97 -4.36 9.02
C MET A 48 2.23 -4.07 10.50
N GLY A 49 3.01 -4.90 11.19
CA GLY A 49 3.36 -4.70 12.60
C GLY A 49 4.18 -3.44 12.86
N ILE A 50 5.01 -3.03 11.89
CA ILE A 50 5.78 -1.77 11.93
C ILE A 50 4.88 -0.57 11.64
N LEU A 51 4.08 -0.62 10.57
CA LEU A 51 3.38 0.55 10.05
C LEU A 51 2.02 0.82 10.68
N MET A 52 1.24 -0.19 11.08
CA MET A 52 -0.05 0.03 11.73
C MET A 52 0.01 0.95 12.98
N PRO A 53 0.94 0.75 13.94
CA PRO A 53 1.02 1.62 15.12
C PRO A 53 1.49 3.06 14.81
N LEU A 54 1.93 3.34 13.58
CA LEU A 54 2.33 4.67 13.13
C LEU A 54 1.25 5.32 12.26
N ALA A 55 0.73 4.57 11.29
CA ALA A 55 -0.27 5.02 10.32
C ALA A 55 -1.61 5.36 10.97
N VAL A 56 -2.11 4.51 11.88
CA VAL A 56 -3.43 4.69 12.49
C VAL A 56 -3.49 5.97 13.35
N PRO A 57 -2.55 6.21 14.29
CA PRO A 57 -2.56 7.46 15.06
C PRO A 57 -2.35 8.70 14.20
N LEU A 58 -1.44 8.64 13.21
CA LEU A 58 -1.19 9.77 12.32
C LEU A 58 -2.43 10.14 11.50
N ALA A 59 -3.08 9.15 10.89
CA ALA A 59 -4.29 9.40 10.12
C ALA A 59 -5.42 9.95 11.02
N HIS A 60 -5.56 9.44 12.25
CA HIS A 60 -6.57 9.92 13.19
C HIS A 60 -6.37 11.39 13.56
N GLU A 61 -5.14 11.79 13.89
CA GLU A 61 -4.83 13.19 14.22
C GLU A 61 -5.03 14.11 13.00
N ILE A 62 -4.61 13.72 11.80
CA ILE A 62 -4.87 14.51 10.58
C ILE A 62 -6.36 14.69 10.33
N ALA A 63 -7.16 13.62 10.45
CA ALA A 63 -8.61 13.71 10.28
C ALA A 63 -9.26 14.66 11.30
N LYS A 64 -8.77 14.64 12.55
CA LYS A 64 -9.25 15.51 13.62
C LYS A 64 -8.89 16.98 13.38
N ILE A 65 -7.65 17.27 12.94
CA ILE A 65 -7.19 18.63 12.64
C ILE A 65 -7.97 19.24 11.46
N ASN A 66 -8.28 18.42 10.45
CA ASN A 66 -9.10 18.84 9.31
C ASN A 66 -10.61 18.90 9.60
N GLY A 67 -11.03 18.61 10.85
CA GLY A 67 -12.43 18.73 11.26
C GLY A 67 -13.37 17.74 10.57
N MET A 68 -12.86 16.58 10.15
CA MET A 68 -13.69 15.55 9.51
C MET A 68 -14.81 15.08 10.43
N ASP A 69 -16.01 14.90 9.88
CA ASP A 69 -17.10 14.27 10.60
C ASP A 69 -16.80 12.78 10.90
N ALA A 70 -17.62 12.15 11.77
CA ALA A 70 -17.39 10.78 12.19
C ALA A 70 -17.41 9.76 11.03
N ASN A 71 -18.22 10.01 9.99
CA ASN A 71 -18.36 9.10 8.86
C ASN A 71 -17.19 9.26 7.88
N ALA A 72 -16.80 10.49 7.57
CA ALA A 72 -15.63 10.84 6.78
C ALA A 72 -14.34 10.33 7.44
N MET A 73 -14.19 10.52 8.75
CA MET A 73 -13.07 9.99 9.52
C MET A 73 -13.02 8.46 9.46
N HIS A 74 -14.15 7.77 9.61
CA HIS A 74 -14.20 6.32 9.50
C HIS A 74 -13.74 5.84 8.11
N HIS A 75 -14.25 6.45 7.03
CA HIS A 75 -13.80 6.14 5.68
C HIS A 75 -12.30 6.43 5.48
N TYR A 76 -11.81 7.56 5.97
CA TYR A 76 -10.40 7.93 5.90
C TYR A 76 -9.51 6.91 6.63
N MET A 77 -9.94 6.43 7.81
CA MET A 77 -9.20 5.39 8.54
C MET A 77 -9.14 4.09 7.75
N VAL A 78 -10.28 3.65 7.20
CA VAL A 78 -10.35 2.43 6.38
C VAL A 78 -9.38 2.52 5.20
N ILE A 79 -9.32 3.67 4.51
CA ILE A 79 -8.42 3.86 3.37
C ILE A 79 -6.95 3.77 3.81
N ASN A 80 -6.55 4.47 4.88
CA ASN A 80 -5.16 4.45 5.36
C ASN A 80 -4.73 3.06 5.86
N ILE A 81 -5.59 2.37 6.60
CA ILE A 81 -5.35 0.97 7.03
C ILE A 81 -5.22 0.06 5.81
N SER A 82 -6.10 0.23 4.82
CA SER A 82 -6.05 -0.54 3.57
C SER A 82 -4.75 -0.30 2.80
N CYS A 83 -4.20 0.91 2.81
CA CYS A 83 -2.91 1.24 2.22
C CYS A 83 -1.75 0.48 2.89
N VAL A 84 -1.77 0.37 4.23
CA VAL A 84 -0.78 -0.46 4.95
C VAL A 84 -0.91 -1.91 4.54
N LEU A 85 -2.14 -2.45 4.53
CA LEU A 85 -2.37 -3.89 4.26
C LEU A 85 -1.94 -4.27 2.84
N THR A 86 -2.38 -3.52 1.85
CA THR A 86 -2.09 -3.78 0.43
C THR A 86 -0.63 -3.49 0.09
N GLY A 87 -0.06 -2.40 0.60
CA GLY A 87 1.36 -2.10 0.42
C GLY A 87 2.25 -3.16 1.07
N ALA A 88 1.85 -3.69 2.24
CA ALA A 88 2.56 -4.79 2.88
C ALA A 88 2.50 -6.10 2.06
N ILE A 89 1.48 -6.32 1.23
CA ILE A 89 1.37 -7.50 0.36
C ILE A 89 2.26 -7.38 -0.89
N PHE A 90 2.59 -6.16 -1.34
CA PHE A 90 3.42 -5.93 -2.52
C PHE A 90 4.77 -6.70 -2.47
N GLY A 91 5.49 -6.64 -1.34
CA GLY A 91 6.76 -7.35 -1.19
C GLY A 91 6.61 -8.87 -1.25
N ASN A 92 5.49 -9.43 -0.78
CA ASN A 92 5.21 -10.86 -0.86
C ASN A 92 4.99 -11.38 -2.29
N HIS A 93 4.77 -10.48 -3.26
CA HIS A 93 4.62 -10.85 -4.67
C HIS A 93 5.93 -10.81 -5.46
N CYS A 94 6.88 -9.96 -5.06
CA CYS A 94 8.01 -9.62 -5.92
C CYS A 94 9.36 -9.48 -5.21
N SER A 95 9.41 -9.56 -3.88
CA SER A 95 10.68 -9.53 -3.14
C SER A 95 11.43 -10.86 -3.28
N PRO A 96 12.72 -10.86 -3.65
CA PRO A 96 13.53 -12.07 -3.73
C PRO A 96 13.65 -12.81 -2.37
N ILE A 97 13.54 -12.09 -1.27
CA ILE A 97 13.75 -12.66 0.06
C ILE A 97 12.44 -13.06 0.76
N SER A 98 11.29 -12.94 0.08
CA SER A 98 10.01 -13.30 0.67
C SER A 98 9.77 -14.81 0.63
N ASP A 99 9.35 -15.38 1.77
CA ASP A 99 8.99 -16.80 1.90
C ASP A 99 7.94 -17.22 0.86
N ASN A 100 6.96 -16.35 0.56
CA ASN A 100 5.93 -16.61 -0.43
C ASN A 100 6.49 -16.73 -1.85
N VAL A 101 7.46 -15.89 -2.20
CA VAL A 101 8.12 -15.89 -3.52
C VAL A 101 9.03 -17.11 -3.65
N ILE A 102 9.77 -17.44 -2.57
CA ILE A 102 10.61 -18.64 -2.51
C ILE A 102 9.75 -19.90 -2.70
N LEU A 103 8.68 -20.06 -1.92
CA LEU A 103 7.76 -21.20 -2.02
C LEU A 103 7.07 -21.27 -3.40
N SER A 104 6.69 -20.13 -3.98
CA SER A 104 6.07 -20.08 -5.31
C SER A 104 7.04 -20.52 -6.41
N SER A 105 8.29 -20.05 -6.38
CA SER A 105 9.32 -20.43 -7.36
C SER A 105 9.67 -21.92 -7.30
N MET A 106 9.80 -22.47 -6.08
CA MET A 106 10.03 -23.91 -5.88
C MET A 106 8.85 -24.75 -6.37
N SER A 107 7.62 -24.34 -6.05
CA SER A 107 6.41 -25.05 -6.48
C SER A 107 6.24 -25.04 -8.00
N ALA A 108 6.61 -23.92 -8.65
CA ALA A 108 6.63 -23.78 -10.10
C ALA A 108 7.83 -24.46 -10.78
N LYS A 109 8.79 -25.01 -10.01
CA LYS A 109 10.02 -25.64 -10.50
C LYS A 109 10.82 -24.73 -11.46
N CYS A 110 10.83 -23.43 -11.18
CA CYS A 110 11.57 -22.46 -11.97
C CYS A 110 12.71 -21.85 -11.16
N ASP A 111 13.68 -21.25 -11.85
CA ASP A 111 14.73 -20.51 -11.18
C ASP A 111 14.13 -19.33 -10.39
N HIS A 112 14.59 -19.17 -9.15
CA HIS A 112 14.04 -18.19 -8.22
C HIS A 112 14.17 -16.75 -8.73
N MET A 113 15.35 -16.39 -9.26
CA MET A 113 15.57 -15.04 -9.77
C MET A 113 14.82 -14.79 -11.07
N GLU A 114 14.66 -15.81 -11.92
CA GLU A 114 13.79 -15.71 -13.09
C GLU A 114 12.33 -15.49 -12.70
N HIS A 115 11.82 -16.23 -11.70
CA HIS A 115 10.49 -15.98 -11.14
C HIS A 115 10.33 -14.51 -10.72
N VAL A 116 11.22 -14.01 -9.86
CA VAL A 116 11.21 -12.62 -9.38
C VAL A 116 11.24 -11.62 -10.54
N ARG A 117 12.14 -11.81 -11.50
CA ARG A 117 12.28 -10.94 -12.67
C ARG A 117 11.00 -10.86 -13.49
N THR A 118 10.27 -11.97 -13.62
CA THR A 118 8.98 -11.95 -14.30
C THR A 118 7.90 -11.24 -13.50
N GLN A 119 7.90 -11.34 -12.16
CA GLN A 119 6.85 -10.75 -11.32
C GLN A 119 6.99 -9.24 -11.10
N ILE A 120 8.21 -8.72 -10.95
CA ILE A 120 8.46 -7.29 -10.66
C ILE A 120 7.75 -6.34 -11.63
N PRO A 121 7.82 -6.53 -12.96
CA PRO A 121 7.12 -5.65 -13.90
C PRO A 121 5.61 -5.60 -13.69
N TYR A 122 4.96 -6.75 -13.44
CA TYR A 122 3.52 -6.81 -13.18
C TYR A 122 3.17 -6.16 -11.83
N ALA A 123 3.97 -6.44 -10.80
CA ALA A 123 3.77 -5.87 -9.47
C ALA A 123 3.90 -4.33 -9.49
N LEU A 124 4.95 -3.79 -10.12
CA LEU A 124 5.16 -2.35 -10.27
C LEU A 124 4.04 -1.68 -11.08
N PHE A 125 3.55 -2.35 -12.11
CA PHE A 125 2.46 -1.87 -12.94
C PHE A 125 1.15 -1.71 -12.13
N ILE A 126 0.76 -2.74 -11.37
CA ILE A 126 -0.42 -2.68 -10.50
C ILE A 126 -0.22 -1.70 -9.34
N CYS A 127 0.99 -1.60 -8.80
CA CYS A 127 1.37 -0.63 -7.77
C CYS A 127 1.15 0.81 -8.27
N GLY A 128 1.62 1.13 -9.49
CA GLY A 128 1.42 2.44 -10.11
C GLY A 128 -0.06 2.78 -10.35
N ILE A 129 -0.84 1.82 -10.87
CA ILE A 129 -2.30 2.00 -11.04
C ILE A 129 -2.98 2.24 -9.70
N SER A 130 -2.66 1.45 -8.69
CA SER A 130 -3.24 1.56 -7.35
C SER A 130 -2.96 2.93 -6.73
N LEU A 131 -1.74 3.47 -6.91
CA LEU A 131 -1.39 4.81 -6.46
C LEU A 131 -2.18 5.91 -7.19
N ILE A 132 -2.08 5.93 -8.52
CA ILE A 132 -2.51 7.08 -9.34
C ILE A 132 -4.03 7.06 -9.58
N ALA A 133 -4.59 5.90 -9.86
CA ALA A 133 -6.00 5.73 -10.21
C ALA A 133 -6.83 5.09 -9.08
N GLY A 134 -6.20 4.65 -8.00
CA GLY A 134 -6.86 4.10 -6.81
C GLY A 134 -6.87 5.07 -5.64
N TYR A 135 -5.78 5.10 -4.87
CA TYR A 135 -5.71 5.78 -3.58
C TYR A 135 -5.83 7.29 -3.69
N ILE A 136 -5.14 7.94 -4.64
CA ILE A 136 -5.22 9.40 -4.77
C ILE A 136 -6.67 9.86 -5.09
N PRO A 137 -7.37 9.32 -6.11
CA PRO A 137 -8.74 9.72 -6.40
C PRO A 137 -9.71 9.45 -5.24
N VAL A 138 -9.60 8.29 -4.59
CA VAL A 138 -10.45 7.97 -3.43
C VAL A 138 -10.21 8.96 -2.28
N SER A 139 -8.95 9.35 -2.07
CA SER A 139 -8.58 10.33 -1.03
C SER A 139 -9.01 11.76 -1.36
N LEU A 140 -9.25 12.07 -2.64
CA LEU A 140 -9.86 13.32 -3.10
C LEU A 140 -11.40 13.29 -3.04
N GLY A 141 -11.99 12.20 -2.53
CA GLY A 141 -13.44 12.08 -2.31
C GLY A 141 -14.18 11.31 -3.41
N LEU A 142 -13.50 10.70 -4.39
CA LEU A 142 -14.18 9.80 -5.32
C LEU A 142 -14.65 8.53 -4.59
N SER A 143 -15.90 8.16 -4.83
CA SER A 143 -16.48 6.96 -4.24
C SER A 143 -15.77 5.69 -4.74
N VAL A 144 -15.42 4.82 -3.80
CA VAL A 144 -14.74 3.53 -4.02
C VAL A 144 -15.49 2.65 -5.02
N TRP A 145 -16.83 2.74 -5.02
CA TRP A 145 -17.69 1.98 -5.94
C TRP A 145 -17.51 2.35 -7.40
N PHE A 146 -17.03 3.57 -7.71
CA PHE A 146 -16.68 3.96 -9.07
C PHE A 146 -15.22 3.65 -9.39
N VAL A 147 -14.33 3.88 -8.43
CA VAL A 147 -12.88 3.69 -8.61
C VAL A 147 -12.53 2.21 -8.84
N LEU A 148 -13.22 1.28 -8.18
CA LEU A 148 -12.95 -0.15 -8.34
C LEU A 148 -13.23 -0.68 -9.77
N PRO A 149 -14.43 -0.50 -10.36
CA PRO A 149 -14.68 -0.86 -11.75
C PRO A 149 -13.77 -0.12 -12.73
N LEU A 150 -13.51 1.17 -12.49
CA LEU A 150 -12.61 1.97 -13.33
C LEU A 150 -11.21 1.36 -13.37
N ASN A 151 -10.65 1.01 -12.20
CA ASN A 151 -9.33 0.36 -12.13
C ASN A 151 -9.32 -1.00 -12.81
N PHE A 152 -10.38 -1.80 -12.67
CA PHE A 152 -10.48 -3.08 -13.36
C PHE A 152 -10.45 -2.91 -14.90
N ILE A 153 -11.22 -1.95 -15.42
CA ILE A 153 -11.23 -1.60 -16.84
C ILE A 153 -9.86 -1.08 -17.27
N LEU A 154 -9.23 -0.22 -16.48
CA LEU A 154 -7.92 0.35 -16.77
C LEU A 154 -6.83 -0.73 -16.85
N ILE A 155 -6.82 -1.67 -15.90
CA ILE A 155 -5.91 -2.82 -15.91
C ILE A 155 -6.14 -3.66 -17.17
N ALA A 156 -7.40 -4.00 -17.49
CA ALA A 156 -7.72 -4.81 -18.66
C ALA A 156 -7.33 -4.12 -19.99
N LEU A 157 -7.58 -2.81 -20.09
CA LEU A 157 -7.26 -2.02 -21.27
C LEU A 157 -5.75 -1.89 -21.47
N LEU A 158 -5.01 -1.53 -20.41
CA LEU A 158 -3.56 -1.41 -20.50
C LEU A 158 -2.90 -2.77 -20.75
N LEU A 159 -3.41 -3.85 -20.17
CA LEU A 159 -2.93 -5.21 -20.48
C LEU A 159 -3.18 -5.58 -21.95
N ARG A 160 -4.30 -5.15 -22.56
CA ARG A 160 -4.55 -5.35 -23.99
C ARG A 160 -3.65 -4.50 -24.89
N LEU A 161 -3.29 -3.29 -24.46
CA LEU A 161 -2.46 -2.37 -25.26
C LEU A 161 -0.96 -2.69 -25.17
N ILE A 162 -0.48 -3.03 -23.98
CA ILE A 162 0.95 -3.26 -23.70
C ILE A 162 1.29 -4.75 -23.73
N GLY A 163 0.35 -5.61 -23.36
CA GLY A 163 0.56 -7.05 -23.28
C GLY A 163 0.79 -7.66 -24.66
N LYS A 164 1.73 -8.61 -24.71
CA LYS A 164 1.96 -9.43 -25.90
C LYS A 164 1.05 -10.66 -25.84
N LYS A 165 0.47 -11.03 -26.98
CA LYS A 165 -0.21 -12.32 -27.09
C LYS A 165 0.82 -13.42 -26.89
N VAL A 166 0.57 -14.29 -25.92
CA VAL A 166 1.36 -15.52 -25.74
C VAL A 166 0.88 -16.50 -26.83
N PRO A 167 1.80 -17.02 -27.67
CA PRO A 167 1.47 -17.98 -28.71
C PRO A 167 1.00 -19.33 -28.15
#